data_AF-A0A8S0Y9R1-F1
#
_entry.id   AF-A0A8S0Y9R1-F1
#
_cell.length_a   1.000
_cell.length_b   1.000
_cell.length_c   1.000
_cell.angle_alpha   90.00
_cell.angle_beta   90.00
_cell.angle_gamma   90.00
#
_symmetry.space_group_name_H-M   'P 1'
#
loop_
_entity.id
_entity.type
_entity.pdbx_description
1 polymer ?
#
loop_
_entity_poly.entity_id
_entity_poly.type
_entity_poly.pdbx_seq_one_letter_code
_entity_poly.pdbx_strand_id
1 'polypeptide(L)'
;MDIAKSKNKDETVDENTIELLSVYLDKNTSKLEKKKWDDFCCSGRWTTSFIGKQDSSFLARRTIGAACAKVFSMVTTTKEPPIVTAGKVNSVRESAKKLHVHIQEPLPYPVQSTTTGFKTGLNSLLEWRHSDCISLTSQRGKIWRRWCAHELAREMIRGFDAAPDKLISELLSLLWGTVDDAWVRSILCAATRENLRIEIRQQLAYQTADRIASNLADGIINSMKHVCTEEAKEHAEILMEQAKRLLSGKSRFDDDASAVEAAIEAIGCMSDQIYAQTVIAEIKRIADD
;
A
#
# COMPACT_ATOMS: atom_id res chain seq x y z
N MET A 1 43.94 -25.47 14.79
CA MET A 1 42.49 -25.43 14.53
C MET A 1 42.13 -23.96 14.39
N ASP A 2 42.37 -23.43 13.20
CA ASP A 2 42.28 -22.00 12.91
C ASP A 2 40.82 -21.57 12.78
N ILE A 3 40.32 -20.92 13.82
CA ILE A 3 39.05 -20.20 13.77
C ILE A 3 39.32 -18.94 12.96
N ALA A 4 39.06 -19.03 11.65
CA ALA A 4 39.05 -17.90 10.74
C ALA A 4 38.14 -16.81 11.31
N LYS A 5 38.77 -15.74 11.82
CA LYS A 5 38.13 -14.44 11.99
C LYS A 5 37.77 -13.93 10.59
N SER A 6 36.58 -14.30 10.13
CA SER A 6 35.91 -13.61 9.03
C SER A 6 35.71 -12.17 9.47
N LYS A 7 36.64 -11.31 9.06
CA LYS A 7 36.51 -9.86 9.18
C LYS A 7 35.21 -9.49 8.49
N ASN A 8 34.29 -8.87 9.24
CA ASN A 8 33.16 -8.12 8.71
C ASN A 8 33.66 -7.23 7.58
N LYS A 9 33.46 -7.68 6.33
CA LYS A 9 33.58 -6.81 5.17
C LYS A 9 32.46 -5.79 5.35
N ASP A 10 32.83 -4.53 5.43
CA ASP A 10 31.88 -3.44 5.62
C ASP A 10 30.70 -3.62 4.66
N GLU A 11 29.53 -3.78 5.28
CA GLU A 11 28.26 -4.07 4.64
C GLU A 11 27.66 -2.79 4.07
N THR A 12 28.42 -2.11 3.21
CA THR A 12 27.99 -0.88 2.55
C THR A 12 27.01 -1.22 1.45
N VAL A 13 25.97 -0.38 1.31
CA VAL A 13 25.06 -0.46 0.17
C VAL A 13 25.88 -0.25 -1.11
N ASP A 14 25.60 -1.04 -2.14
CA ASP A 14 26.29 -0.98 -3.43
C ASP A 14 26.14 0.42 -4.06
N GLU A 15 27.27 1.12 -4.24
CA GLU A 15 27.29 2.51 -4.72
C GLU A 15 26.71 2.64 -6.13
N ASN A 16 26.96 1.65 -7.00
CA ASN A 16 26.41 1.59 -8.35
C ASN A 16 24.87 1.47 -8.33
N THR A 17 24.33 0.69 -7.41
CA THR A 17 22.87 0.60 -7.20
C THR A 17 22.28 1.93 -6.75
N ILE A 18 22.94 2.66 -5.85
CA ILE A 18 22.49 3.99 -5.40
C ILE A 18 22.53 5.00 -6.54
N GLU A 19 23.61 4.99 -7.34
CA GLU A 19 23.77 5.90 -8.47
C GLU A 19 22.66 5.69 -9.50
N LEU A 20 22.44 4.44 -9.96
CA LEU A 20 21.39 4.11 -10.91
C LEU A 20 19.98 4.43 -10.37
N LEU A 21 19.76 4.19 -9.08
CA LEU A 21 18.51 4.55 -8.41
C LEU A 21 18.29 6.07 -8.40
N SER A 22 19.33 6.85 -8.12
CA SER A 22 19.25 8.31 -8.09
C SER A 22 18.84 8.87 -9.47
N VAL A 23 19.42 8.33 -10.55
CA VAL A 23 19.04 8.67 -11.92
C VAL A 23 17.60 8.26 -12.18
N TYR A 24 17.18 7.07 -11.76
CA TYR A 24 15.81 6.60 -11.98
C TYR A 24 14.74 7.48 -11.33
N LEU A 25 15.01 7.95 -10.10
CA LEU A 25 14.08 8.73 -9.29
C LEU A 25 13.97 10.19 -9.75
N ASP A 26 14.94 10.70 -10.49
CA ASP A 26 14.86 12.04 -11.06
C ASP A 26 13.68 12.13 -12.06
N LYS A 27 12.84 13.15 -11.84
CA LYS A 27 11.64 13.42 -12.63
C LYS A 27 11.99 13.80 -14.07
N ASN A 28 13.17 14.36 -14.31
CA ASN A 28 13.64 14.80 -15.63
C ASN A 28 14.32 13.69 -16.44
N THR A 29 14.43 12.49 -15.87
CA THR A 29 15.15 11.38 -16.48
C THR A 29 14.43 10.82 -17.70
N SER A 30 15.23 10.58 -18.76
CA SER A 30 14.72 10.02 -20.02
C SER A 30 14.15 8.61 -19.87
N LYS A 31 13.26 8.21 -20.79
CA LYS A 31 12.75 6.83 -20.84
C LYS A 31 13.87 5.79 -21.00
N LEU A 32 14.96 6.15 -21.68
CA LEU A 32 16.11 5.27 -21.89
C LEU A 32 16.85 5.00 -20.58
N GLU A 33 17.07 6.02 -19.76
CA GLU A 33 17.71 5.87 -18.46
C GLU A 33 16.84 5.06 -17.48
N LYS A 34 15.52 5.28 -17.50
CA LYS A 34 14.58 4.44 -16.72
C LYS A 34 14.63 2.97 -17.14
N LYS A 35 14.81 2.71 -18.44
CA LYS A 35 14.99 1.35 -18.95
C LYS A 35 16.29 0.71 -18.45
N LYS A 36 17.38 1.46 -18.31
CA LYS A 36 18.64 0.91 -17.75
C LYS A 36 18.46 0.40 -16.33
N TRP A 37 17.71 1.12 -15.49
CA TRP A 37 17.36 0.65 -14.15
C TRP A 37 16.52 -0.63 -14.21
N ASP A 38 15.47 -0.65 -15.03
CA ASP A 38 14.60 -1.82 -15.17
C ASP A 38 15.41 -3.04 -15.65
N ASP A 39 16.32 -2.85 -16.61
CA ASP A 39 17.21 -3.90 -17.12
C ASP A 39 18.25 -4.34 -16.07
N PHE A 40 18.79 -3.41 -15.26
CA PHE A 40 19.69 -3.71 -14.15
C PHE A 40 18.99 -4.56 -13.07
N CYS A 41 17.78 -4.18 -12.65
CA CYS A 41 17.00 -4.97 -11.69
C CYS A 41 16.62 -6.36 -12.23
N CYS A 42 16.51 -6.50 -13.55
CA CYS A 42 16.02 -7.72 -14.20
C CYS A 42 17.12 -8.58 -14.83
N SER A 43 18.40 -8.24 -14.68
CA SER A 43 19.52 -8.95 -15.32
C SER A 43 19.84 -10.31 -14.71
N GLY A 44 19.25 -10.62 -13.56
CA GLY A 44 19.48 -11.87 -12.85
C GLY A 44 18.81 -13.10 -13.48
N ARG A 45 19.21 -14.29 -13.01
CA ARG A 45 18.73 -15.56 -13.56
C ARG A 45 17.27 -15.79 -13.17
N TRP A 46 16.93 -15.53 -11.90
CA TRP A 46 15.60 -15.74 -11.38
C TRP A 46 14.61 -14.67 -11.83
N THR A 47 15.04 -13.42 -11.96
CA THR A 47 14.25 -12.33 -12.56
C THR A 47 13.89 -12.67 -14.00
N THR A 48 14.87 -13.11 -14.81
CA THR A 48 14.63 -13.50 -16.21
C THR A 48 13.66 -14.67 -16.31
N SER A 49 13.85 -15.71 -15.48
CA SER A 49 12.95 -16.87 -15.46
C SER A 49 11.54 -16.51 -14.99
N PHE A 50 11.40 -15.58 -14.05
CA PHE A 50 10.11 -15.12 -13.57
C PHE A 50 9.37 -14.28 -14.63
N ILE A 51 10.07 -13.33 -15.26
CA ILE A 51 9.52 -12.49 -16.33
C ILE A 51 9.09 -13.33 -17.53
N GLY A 52 9.84 -14.38 -17.88
CA GLY A 52 9.48 -15.29 -18.97
C GLY A 52 8.18 -16.07 -18.75
N LYS A 53 7.62 -16.05 -17.54
CA LYS A 53 6.31 -16.64 -17.20
C LYS A 53 5.16 -15.63 -17.17
N GLN A 54 5.44 -14.34 -17.41
CA GLN A 54 4.45 -13.28 -17.39
C GLN A 54 3.96 -12.97 -18.81
N ASP A 55 2.68 -12.64 -18.96
CA ASP A 55 2.07 -12.32 -20.25
C ASP A 55 2.68 -11.07 -20.90
N SER A 56 3.10 -10.09 -20.08
CA SER A 56 3.76 -8.87 -20.54
C SER A 56 5.13 -8.70 -19.91
N SER A 57 6.17 -9.06 -20.66
CA SER A 57 7.56 -8.96 -20.21
C SER A 57 8.00 -7.52 -19.94
N PHE A 58 7.49 -6.55 -20.72
CA PHE A 58 7.75 -5.13 -20.50
C PHE A 58 7.13 -4.62 -19.20
N LEU A 59 5.83 -4.91 -18.97
CA LEU A 59 5.15 -4.50 -17.75
C LEU A 59 5.77 -5.17 -16.53
N ALA A 60 6.11 -6.46 -16.62
CA ALA A 60 6.78 -7.18 -15.54
C ALA A 60 8.13 -6.54 -15.14
N ARG A 61 8.97 -6.20 -16.12
CA ARG A 61 10.24 -5.49 -15.87
C ARG A 61 10.00 -4.14 -15.19
N ARG A 62 9.03 -3.37 -15.69
CA ARG A 62 8.68 -2.06 -15.15
C ARG A 62 8.18 -2.14 -13.71
N THR A 63 7.36 -3.14 -13.40
CA THR A 63 6.83 -3.38 -12.07
C THR A 63 7.94 -3.78 -11.10
N ILE A 64 8.85 -4.69 -11.50
CA ILE A 64 10.00 -5.08 -10.67
C ILE A 64 10.92 -3.88 -10.42
N GLY A 65 11.24 -3.10 -11.46
CA GLY A 65 12.04 -1.88 -11.34
C GLY A 65 11.40 -0.85 -10.42
N ALA A 66 10.09 -0.62 -10.54
CA ALA A 66 9.36 0.28 -9.65
C ALA A 66 9.33 -0.21 -8.19
N ALA A 67 9.12 -1.51 -7.96
CA ALA A 67 9.16 -2.12 -6.63
C ALA A 67 10.53 -1.93 -5.98
N CYS A 68 11.61 -2.24 -6.71
CA CYS A 68 12.97 -2.03 -6.23
C CYS A 68 13.23 -0.56 -5.94
N ALA A 69 12.88 0.35 -6.84
CA ALA A 69 13.12 1.78 -6.64
C ALA A 69 12.41 2.31 -5.39
N LYS A 70 11.15 1.90 -5.18
CA LYS A 70 10.38 2.30 -4.00
C LYS A 70 11.03 1.82 -2.71
N VAL A 71 11.37 0.54 -2.62
CA VAL A 71 11.97 -0.03 -1.40
C VAL A 71 13.39 0.50 -1.18
N PHE A 72 14.20 0.57 -2.23
CA PHE A 72 15.62 0.90 -2.13
C PHE A 72 15.81 2.39 -1.87
N SER A 73 14.89 3.26 -2.33
CA SER A 73 14.94 4.70 -2.01
C SER A 73 14.82 5.01 -0.52
N MET A 74 14.25 4.09 0.26
CA MET A 74 14.11 4.22 1.71
C MET A 74 15.34 3.71 2.47
N VAL A 75 16.28 3.09 1.79
CA VAL A 75 17.53 2.57 2.33
C VAL A 75 18.66 3.42 1.77
N THR A 76 19.34 4.18 2.62
CA THR A 76 20.55 4.91 2.21
C THR A 76 21.71 4.49 3.08
N THR A 77 22.94 4.68 2.60
CA THR A 77 24.17 4.43 3.37
C THR A 77 24.18 5.14 4.73
N THR A 78 23.43 6.23 4.87
CA THR A 78 23.37 7.06 6.08
C THR A 78 22.06 7.01 6.85
N LYS A 79 21.03 6.32 6.33
CA LYS A 79 19.68 6.35 6.94
C LYS A 79 19.04 4.96 6.90
N GLU A 80 18.84 4.39 8.08
CA GLU A 80 17.98 3.24 8.27
C GLU A 80 16.50 3.66 8.07
N PRO A 81 15.66 2.81 7.46
CA PRO A 81 14.24 3.08 7.34
C PRO A 81 13.60 3.23 8.74
N PRO A 82 12.58 4.08 8.91
CA PRO A 82 11.89 4.25 10.18
C PRO A 82 11.05 3.01 10.50
N ILE A 83 11.69 2.01 11.09
CA ILE A 83 11.05 0.72 11.37
C ILE A 83 10.14 0.83 12.58
N VAL A 84 8.86 0.53 12.36
CA VAL A 84 7.88 0.36 13.43
C VAL A 84 7.84 -1.11 13.83
N THR A 85 8.30 -1.41 15.04
CA THR A 85 8.24 -2.75 15.63
C THR A 85 6.95 -2.94 16.42
N ALA A 86 6.52 -4.20 16.60
CA ALA A 86 5.36 -4.53 17.44
C ALA A 86 5.49 -3.98 18.87
N GLY A 87 6.70 -4.00 19.44
CA GLY A 87 6.98 -3.40 20.74
C GLY A 87 6.77 -1.89 20.76
N LYS A 88 7.16 -1.19 19.69
CA LYS A 88 6.94 0.26 19.56
C LYS A 88 5.45 0.58 19.40
N VAL A 89 4.70 -0.20 18.61
CA VAL A 89 3.23 -0.08 18.52
C VAL A 89 2.60 -0.27 19.90
N ASN A 90 2.97 -1.32 20.63
CA ASN A 90 2.46 -1.56 21.98
C ASN A 90 2.77 -0.40 22.93
N SER A 91 4.01 0.09 22.93
CA SER A 91 4.40 1.25 23.75
C SER A 91 3.58 2.50 23.42
N VAL A 92 3.32 2.75 22.14
CA VAL A 92 2.54 3.91 21.68
C VAL A 92 1.07 3.74 22.06
N ARG A 93 0.49 2.53 21.88
CA ARG A 93 -0.88 2.22 22.29
C ARG A 93 -1.07 2.37 23.79
N GLU A 94 -0.16 1.84 24.60
CA GLU A 94 -0.23 1.97 26.06
C GLU A 94 -0.09 3.43 26.51
N SER A 95 0.76 4.22 25.84
CA SER A 95 0.88 5.65 26.09
C SER A 95 -0.40 6.40 25.69
N ALA A 96 -0.99 6.06 24.54
CA ALA A 96 -2.26 6.61 24.09
C ALA A 96 -3.41 6.25 25.03
N LYS A 97 -3.47 5.02 25.56
CA LYS A 97 -4.45 4.60 26.56
C LYS A 97 -4.34 5.41 27.84
N LYS A 98 -3.12 5.56 28.39
CA LYS A 98 -2.88 6.38 29.58
C LYS A 98 -3.31 7.82 29.37
N LEU A 99 -2.96 8.40 28.23
CA LEU A 99 -3.35 9.77 27.88
C LEU A 99 -4.86 9.91 27.70
N HIS A 100 -5.51 8.92 27.08
CA HIS A 100 -6.95 8.90 26.90
C HIS A 100 -7.71 8.84 28.22
N VAL A 101 -7.26 8.01 29.17
CA VAL A 101 -7.82 7.93 30.53
C VAL A 101 -7.64 9.26 31.26
N HIS A 102 -6.44 9.84 31.21
CA HIS A 102 -6.14 11.08 31.91
C HIS A 102 -7.02 12.23 31.40
N ILE A 103 -7.16 12.40 30.08
CA ILE A 103 -7.96 13.50 29.48
C ILE A 103 -9.46 13.43 29.84
N GLN A 104 -9.97 12.28 30.28
CA GLN A 104 -11.35 12.15 30.77
C GLN A 104 -11.54 12.62 32.21
N GLU A 105 -10.46 12.82 32.97
CA GLU A 105 -10.53 13.36 34.33
C GLU A 105 -10.84 14.87 34.32
N PRO A 106 -11.60 15.39 35.29
CA PRO A 106 -11.95 16.81 35.35
C PRO A 106 -10.74 17.64 35.82
N LEU A 107 -9.82 17.93 34.91
CA LEU A 107 -8.66 18.78 35.11
C LEU A 107 -8.55 19.83 34.00
N PRO A 108 -7.97 21.01 34.28
CA PRO A 108 -7.77 22.02 33.25
C PRO A 108 -6.67 21.56 32.29
N TYR A 109 -7.07 21.12 31.09
CA TYR A 109 -6.16 20.75 30.03
C TYR A 109 -5.89 21.90 29.05
N PRO A 110 -4.74 21.88 28.35
CA PRO A 110 -4.48 22.82 27.27
C PRO A 110 -5.58 22.74 26.21
N VAL A 111 -6.02 23.88 25.67
CA VAL A 111 -7.09 23.96 24.66
C VAL A 111 -6.82 23.06 23.45
N GLN A 112 -5.55 22.75 23.15
CA GLN A 112 -5.17 21.86 22.05
C GLN A 112 -5.64 20.40 22.25
N SER A 113 -5.75 19.91 23.49
CA SER A 113 -6.16 18.51 23.76
C SER A 113 -7.66 18.28 23.67
N THR A 114 -8.48 19.35 23.63
CA THR A 114 -9.93 19.26 23.46
C THR A 114 -10.36 19.32 22.00
N THR A 115 -9.44 19.65 21.09
CA THR A 115 -9.70 19.74 19.65
C THR A 115 -10.11 18.39 19.07
N THR A 116 -11.00 18.42 18.07
CA THR A 116 -11.45 17.23 17.35
C THR A 116 -10.25 16.50 16.73
N GLY A 117 -9.31 17.23 16.11
CA GLY A 117 -8.13 16.64 15.49
C GLY A 117 -7.25 15.86 16.47
N PHE A 118 -7.06 16.40 17.69
CA PHE A 118 -6.33 15.70 18.74
C PHE A 118 -7.05 14.42 19.18
N LYS A 119 -8.37 14.48 19.41
CA LYS A 119 -9.18 13.31 19.80
C LYS A 119 -9.19 12.22 18.72
N THR A 120 -9.34 12.62 17.45
CA THR A 120 -9.26 11.70 16.32
C THR A 120 -7.89 11.05 16.21
N GLY A 121 -6.80 11.83 16.28
CA GLY A 121 -5.44 11.29 16.25
C GLY A 121 -5.15 10.35 17.42
N LEU A 122 -5.62 10.68 18.62
CA LEU A 122 -5.50 9.82 19.80
C LEU A 122 -6.23 8.48 19.61
N ASN A 123 -7.46 8.52 19.08
CA ASN A 123 -8.23 7.30 18.77
C ASN A 123 -7.53 6.46 17.70
N SER A 124 -6.97 7.09 16.66
CA SER A 124 -6.17 6.38 15.65
C SER A 124 -4.95 5.68 16.25
N LEU A 125 -4.28 6.28 17.25
CA LEU A 125 -3.17 5.64 17.96
C LEU A 125 -3.62 4.48 18.86
N LEU A 126 -4.84 4.53 19.43
CA LEU A 126 -5.42 3.44 20.21
C LEU A 126 -5.75 2.21 19.35
N GLU A 127 -6.26 2.50 18.14
CA GLU A 127 -6.65 1.51 17.12
C GLU A 127 -5.47 1.03 16.27
N TRP A 128 -4.27 1.61 16.44
CA TRP A 128 -3.10 1.26 15.65
C TRP A 128 -2.81 -0.24 15.70
N ARG A 129 -2.84 -0.90 14.54
CA ARG A 129 -2.82 -2.36 14.43
C ARG A 129 -1.40 -2.90 14.28
N HIS A 130 -1.22 -4.15 14.70
CA HIS A 130 0.02 -4.89 14.46
C HIS A 130 0.25 -5.26 12.99
N SER A 131 -0.77 -5.19 12.13
CA SER A 131 -0.60 -5.30 10.68
C SER A 131 0.32 -4.21 10.12
N ASP A 132 0.41 -3.07 10.83
CA ASP A 132 1.18 -1.90 10.41
C ASP A 132 2.63 -1.96 10.93
N CYS A 133 2.97 -3.02 11.68
CA CYS A 133 4.32 -3.27 12.17
C CYS A 133 4.93 -4.47 11.47
N ILE A 134 6.25 -4.47 11.36
CA ILE A 134 6.94 -5.63 10.83
C ILE A 134 6.95 -6.71 11.91
N SER A 135 6.22 -7.81 11.69
CA SER A 135 6.31 -9.00 12.52
C SER A 135 7.61 -9.74 12.20
N LEU A 136 8.72 -9.24 12.75
CA LEU A 136 10.03 -9.86 12.58
C LEU A 136 10.13 -11.06 13.51
N THR A 137 9.66 -12.21 13.02
CA THR A 137 9.75 -13.50 13.74
C THR A 137 11.20 -13.98 13.89
N SER A 138 12.10 -13.53 13.02
CA SER A 138 13.53 -13.87 13.05
C SER A 138 14.36 -12.77 13.71
N GLN A 139 15.19 -13.13 14.68
CA GLN A 139 16.22 -12.24 15.24
C GLN A 139 17.52 -12.22 14.42
N ARG A 140 17.61 -13.00 13.33
CA ARG A 140 18.83 -13.14 12.53
C ARG A 140 19.00 -11.96 11.56
N GLY A 141 20.15 -11.29 11.62
CA GLY A 141 20.49 -10.15 10.75
C GLY A 141 19.99 -8.78 11.26
N LYS A 142 20.28 -7.72 10.50
CA LYS A 142 19.83 -6.35 10.82
C LYS A 142 18.32 -6.19 10.55
N ILE A 143 17.62 -5.47 11.43
CA ILE A 143 16.16 -5.26 11.37
C ILE A 143 15.74 -4.67 10.02
N TRP A 144 16.49 -3.68 9.51
CA TRP A 144 16.19 -3.02 8.25
C TRP A 144 16.31 -3.93 7.02
N ARG A 145 17.24 -4.90 7.02
CA ARG A 145 17.32 -5.89 5.92
C ARG A 145 16.08 -6.76 5.86
N ARG A 146 15.56 -7.16 7.02
CA ARG A 146 14.32 -7.92 7.10
C ARG A 146 13.12 -7.09 6.66
N TRP A 147 13.11 -5.79 7.01
CA TRP A 147 12.12 -4.85 6.48
C TRP A 147 12.16 -4.78 4.96
N CYS A 148 13.34 -4.63 4.35
CA CYS A 148 13.47 -4.60 2.89
C CYS A 148 12.92 -5.87 2.24
N ALA A 149 13.19 -7.06 2.81
CA ALA A 149 12.62 -8.30 2.30
C ALA A 149 11.08 -8.32 2.39
N HIS A 150 10.53 -7.81 3.49
CA HIS A 150 9.09 -7.71 3.71
C HIS A 150 8.42 -6.72 2.75
N GLU A 151 8.96 -5.51 2.60
CA GLU A 151 8.42 -4.51 1.69
C GLU A 151 8.57 -4.91 0.22
N LEU A 152 9.71 -5.52 -0.14
CA LEU A 152 9.87 -6.01 -1.50
C LEU A 152 8.85 -7.10 -1.80
N ALA A 153 8.59 -8.03 -0.87
CA ALA A 153 7.52 -9.01 -1.02
C ALA A 153 6.14 -8.35 -1.12
N ARG A 154 5.86 -7.31 -0.32
CA ARG A 154 4.61 -6.54 -0.39
C ARG A 154 4.42 -5.89 -1.76
N GLU A 155 5.43 -5.20 -2.28
CA GLU A 155 5.36 -4.58 -3.62
C GLU A 155 5.23 -5.63 -4.73
N MET A 156 5.90 -6.77 -4.58
CA MET A 156 5.77 -7.86 -5.54
C MET A 156 4.36 -8.47 -5.52
N ILE A 157 3.73 -8.64 -4.36
CA ILE A 157 2.34 -9.13 -4.27
C ILE A 157 1.33 -8.09 -4.81
N ARG A 158 1.65 -6.80 -4.76
CA ARG A 158 0.82 -5.76 -5.41
C ARG A 158 0.85 -5.86 -6.93
N GLY A 159 1.99 -6.22 -7.49
CA GLY A 159 2.20 -6.29 -8.94
C GLY A 159 1.99 -7.67 -9.57
N PHE A 160 2.01 -8.74 -8.77
CA PHE A 160 2.01 -10.13 -9.21
C PHE A 160 1.29 -11.04 -8.21
N ASP A 161 0.83 -12.21 -8.65
CA ASP A 161 0.15 -13.20 -7.77
C ASP A 161 1.07 -13.83 -6.72
N ALA A 162 2.39 -13.72 -6.91
CA ALA A 162 3.38 -14.33 -6.06
C ALA A 162 4.64 -13.47 -5.90
N ALA A 163 5.29 -13.61 -4.74
CA ALA A 163 6.63 -13.10 -4.45
C ALA A 163 7.59 -14.28 -4.16
N PRO A 164 8.20 -14.89 -5.19
CA PRO A 164 9.08 -16.04 -5.01
C PRO A 164 10.35 -15.69 -4.22
N ASP A 165 10.77 -16.57 -3.29
CA ASP A 165 11.97 -16.35 -2.44
C ASP A 165 13.23 -16.04 -3.25
N LYS A 166 13.46 -16.82 -4.29
CA LYS A 166 14.66 -16.70 -5.12
C LYS A 166 14.71 -15.36 -5.86
N LEU A 167 13.55 -14.85 -6.27
CA LEU A 167 13.44 -13.54 -6.90
C LEU A 167 13.74 -12.44 -5.88
N ILE A 168 13.12 -12.48 -4.71
CA ILE A 168 13.38 -11.51 -3.63
C ILE A 168 14.86 -11.55 -3.22
N SER A 169 15.45 -12.74 -3.09
CA SER A 169 16.86 -12.91 -2.74
C SER A 169 17.79 -12.29 -3.79
N GLU A 170 17.51 -12.51 -5.07
CA GLU A 170 18.30 -11.95 -6.18
C GLU A 170 18.21 -10.42 -6.22
N LEU A 171 17.01 -9.87 -6.05
CA LEU A 171 16.80 -8.42 -6.00
C LEU A 171 17.48 -7.77 -4.79
N LEU A 172 17.37 -8.35 -3.60
CA LEU A 172 18.08 -7.86 -2.41
C LEU A 172 19.60 -7.96 -2.57
N SER A 173 20.08 -8.89 -3.40
CA SER A 173 21.51 -9.02 -3.66
C SER A 173 22.08 -7.85 -4.45
N LEU A 174 21.24 -7.09 -5.16
CA LEU A 174 21.64 -5.84 -5.81
C LEU A 174 22.06 -4.79 -4.78
N LEU A 175 21.39 -4.72 -3.62
CA LEU A 175 21.63 -3.68 -2.64
C LEU A 175 22.90 -3.86 -1.79
N TRP A 176 23.20 -5.09 -1.34
CA TRP A 176 24.31 -5.31 -0.39
C TRP A 176 25.04 -6.65 -0.59
N GLY A 177 25.04 -7.16 -1.82
CA GLY A 177 25.71 -8.41 -2.19
C GLY A 177 24.90 -9.65 -1.85
N THR A 178 25.49 -10.83 -2.04
CA THR A 178 24.78 -12.12 -2.06
C THR A 178 23.89 -12.36 -0.85
N VAL A 179 22.58 -12.49 -1.10
CA VAL A 179 21.56 -12.90 -0.14
C VAL A 179 21.14 -14.34 -0.43
N ASP A 180 21.03 -15.15 0.63
CA ASP A 180 20.59 -16.53 0.57
C ASP A 180 19.05 -16.65 0.55
N ASP A 181 18.52 -17.52 -0.32
CA ASP A 181 17.08 -17.75 -0.44
C ASP A 181 16.51 -18.42 0.82
N ALA A 182 17.31 -19.18 1.57
CA ALA A 182 16.93 -19.73 2.86
C ALA A 182 16.75 -18.65 3.93
N TRP A 183 17.54 -17.57 3.88
CA TRP A 183 17.35 -16.43 4.76
C TRP A 183 16.04 -15.71 4.44
N VAL A 184 15.70 -15.52 3.17
CA VAL A 184 14.40 -14.95 2.76
C VAL A 184 13.24 -15.82 3.22
N ARG A 185 13.31 -17.15 3.05
CA ARG A 185 12.31 -18.11 3.55
C ARG A 185 12.09 -18.00 5.06
N SER A 186 13.15 -17.75 5.83
CA SER A 186 13.07 -17.61 7.28
C SER A 186 12.31 -16.35 7.73
N ILE A 187 12.21 -15.33 6.86
CA ILE A 187 11.51 -14.07 7.12
C ILE A 187 10.09 -14.14 6.54
N LEU A 188 9.97 -14.57 5.29
CA LEU A 188 8.73 -14.64 4.53
C LEU A 188 8.12 -16.05 4.62
N CYS A 189 7.78 -16.48 5.83
CA CYS A 189 7.09 -17.75 6.00
C CYS A 189 5.68 -17.71 5.37
N ALA A 190 5.05 -18.87 5.23
CA ALA A 190 3.71 -18.97 4.62
C ALA A 190 2.67 -18.05 5.28
N ALA A 191 2.67 -17.98 6.63
CA ALA A 191 1.78 -17.11 7.38
C ALA A 191 2.03 -15.62 7.10
N THR A 192 3.30 -15.19 7.05
CA THR A 192 3.65 -13.79 6.72
C THR A 192 3.17 -13.40 5.33
N ARG A 193 3.31 -14.29 4.34
CA ARG A 193 2.85 -14.02 2.97
C ARG A 193 1.32 -13.95 2.88
N GLU A 194 0.61 -14.79 3.62
CA GLU A 194 -0.84 -14.74 3.61
C GLU A 194 -1.36 -13.48 4.28
N ASN A 195 -0.75 -13.06 5.39
CA ASN A 195 -1.06 -11.78 6.03
C ASN A 195 -0.80 -10.61 5.08
N LEU A 196 0.31 -10.60 4.34
CA LEU A 196 0.60 -9.60 3.32
C LEU A 196 -0.47 -9.55 2.22
N ARG A 197 -0.94 -10.70 1.75
CA ARG A 197 -2.03 -10.76 0.75
C ARG A 197 -3.33 -10.20 1.29
N ILE A 198 -3.71 -10.56 2.51
CA ILE A 198 -4.93 -10.04 3.16
C ILE A 198 -4.83 -8.52 3.31
N GLU A 199 -3.69 -8.01 3.79
CA GLU A 199 -3.44 -6.57 3.94
C GLU A 199 -3.59 -5.83 2.60
N ILE A 200 -2.97 -6.34 1.53
CA ILE A 200 -3.03 -5.74 0.20
C ILE A 200 -4.45 -5.77 -0.36
N ARG A 201 -5.18 -6.89 -0.22
CA ARG A 201 -6.58 -6.98 -0.66
C ARG A 201 -7.47 -5.96 0.04
N GLN A 202 -7.31 -5.80 1.35
CA GLN A 202 -8.04 -4.80 2.12
C GLN A 202 -7.70 -3.38 1.64
N GLN A 203 -6.43 -3.06 1.45
CA GLN A 203 -6.01 -1.75 0.93
C GLN A 203 -6.58 -1.46 -0.46
N LEU A 204 -6.57 -2.44 -1.37
CA LEU A 204 -7.16 -2.29 -2.70
C LEU A 204 -8.67 -2.08 -2.63
N ALA A 205 -9.37 -2.78 -1.73
CA ALA A 205 -10.80 -2.58 -1.51
C ALA A 205 -11.10 -1.15 -1.01
N TYR A 206 -10.34 -0.65 -0.04
CA TYR A 206 -10.48 0.73 0.45
C TYR A 206 -10.18 1.76 -0.64
N GLN A 207 -9.09 1.60 -1.40
CA GLN A 207 -8.76 2.51 -2.49
C GLN A 207 -9.83 2.52 -3.59
N THR A 208 -10.43 1.36 -3.86
CA THR A 208 -11.53 1.24 -4.82
C THR A 208 -12.76 1.98 -4.30
N ALA A 209 -13.12 1.78 -3.03
CA ALA A 209 -14.23 2.49 -2.39
C ALA A 209 -14.02 4.02 -2.39
N ASP A 210 -12.82 4.50 -2.02
CA ASP A 210 -12.47 5.91 -2.03
C ASP A 210 -12.53 6.51 -3.44
N ARG A 211 -12.07 5.76 -4.45
CA ARG A 211 -12.10 6.21 -5.85
C ARG A 211 -13.53 6.27 -6.39
N ILE A 212 -14.36 5.29 -6.07
CA ILE A 212 -15.79 5.30 -6.40
C ILE A 212 -16.45 6.52 -5.77
N ALA A 213 -16.17 6.78 -4.50
CA ALA A 213 -16.69 7.92 -3.78
C ALA A 213 -16.23 9.27 -4.33
N SER A 214 -14.95 9.42 -4.69
CA SER A 214 -14.43 10.64 -5.33
C SER A 214 -15.11 10.87 -6.68
N ASN A 215 -15.24 9.83 -7.50
CA ASN A 215 -15.89 9.94 -8.80
C ASN A 215 -17.39 10.23 -8.67
N LEU A 216 -18.06 9.67 -7.66
CA LEU A 216 -19.46 9.95 -7.36
C LEU A 216 -19.62 11.40 -6.89
N ALA A 217 -18.72 11.89 -6.03
CA ALA A 217 -18.69 13.30 -5.63
C ALA A 217 -18.47 14.23 -6.83
N ASP A 218 -17.54 13.89 -7.74
CA ASP A 218 -17.30 14.65 -8.96
C ASP A 218 -18.50 14.61 -9.92
N GLY A 219 -19.17 13.46 -10.04
CA GLY A 219 -20.41 13.30 -10.80
C GLY A 219 -21.54 14.15 -10.24
N ILE A 220 -21.73 14.17 -8.92
CA ILE A 220 -22.72 15.01 -8.24
C ILE A 220 -22.37 16.49 -8.44
N ILE A 221 -21.11 16.90 -8.26
CA ILE A 221 -20.66 18.28 -8.45
C ILE A 221 -20.89 18.75 -9.90
N ASN A 222 -20.63 17.88 -10.87
CA ASN A 222 -20.85 18.19 -12.29
C ASN A 222 -22.35 18.25 -12.64
N SER A 223 -23.17 17.37 -12.07
CA SER A 223 -24.64 17.44 -12.20
C SER A 223 -25.20 18.71 -11.55
N MET A 224 -24.70 19.12 -10.37
CA MET A 224 -25.09 20.38 -9.72
C MET A 224 -24.68 21.62 -10.53
N LYS A 225 -23.56 21.58 -11.26
CA LYS A 225 -23.18 22.66 -12.19
C LYS A 225 -24.11 22.78 -13.39
N HIS A 226 -24.82 21.71 -13.74
CA HIS A 226 -25.68 21.65 -14.93
C HIS A 226 -27.17 21.85 -14.64
N VAL A 227 -27.62 21.93 -13.38
CA VAL A 227 -29.05 22.04 -13.07
C VAL A 227 -29.37 23.14 -12.06
N CYS A 228 -30.04 24.19 -12.53
CA CYS A 228 -30.57 25.30 -11.74
C CYS A 228 -32.09 25.14 -11.48
N THR A 229 -32.55 24.00 -10.96
CA THR A 229 -33.94 23.82 -10.52
C THR A 229 -33.99 23.17 -9.12
N GLU A 230 -34.97 23.57 -8.29
CA GLU A 230 -35.07 23.13 -6.89
C GLU A 230 -35.30 21.61 -6.73
N GLU A 231 -36.04 20.97 -7.65
CA GLU A 231 -36.27 19.51 -7.64
C GLU A 231 -34.98 18.72 -7.89
N ALA A 232 -34.09 19.22 -8.74
CA ALA A 232 -32.81 18.57 -9.01
C ALA A 232 -31.80 18.77 -7.87
N LYS A 233 -31.95 19.86 -7.10
CA LYS A 233 -31.18 20.09 -5.88
C LYS A 233 -31.60 19.12 -4.77
N GLU A 234 -32.90 18.87 -4.62
CA GLU A 234 -33.42 17.85 -3.70
C GLU A 234 -32.93 16.45 -4.09
N HIS A 235 -32.94 16.11 -5.39
CA HIS A 235 -32.42 14.84 -5.88
C HIS A 235 -30.89 14.70 -5.68
N ALA A 236 -30.13 15.79 -5.87
CA ALA A 236 -28.69 15.82 -5.61
C ALA A 236 -28.37 15.68 -4.11
N GLU A 237 -29.15 16.28 -3.22
CA GLU A 237 -28.99 16.14 -1.77
C GLU A 237 -29.28 14.70 -1.31
N ILE A 238 -30.28 14.03 -1.89
CA ILE A 238 -30.57 12.61 -1.66
C ILE A 238 -29.40 11.72 -2.09
N LEU A 239 -28.88 11.92 -3.30
CA LEU A 239 -27.74 11.17 -3.82
C LEU A 239 -26.46 11.41 -3.01
N MET A 240 -26.24 12.64 -2.53
CA MET A 240 -25.09 13.01 -1.71
C MET A 240 -25.16 12.41 -0.29
N GLU A 241 -26.36 12.31 0.30
CA GLU A 241 -26.59 11.64 1.57
C GLU A 241 -26.43 10.11 1.44
N GLN A 242 -26.87 9.53 0.33
CA GLN A 242 -26.65 8.12 0.01
C GLN A 242 -25.16 7.81 -0.22
N ALA A 243 -24.43 8.67 -0.95
CA ALA A 243 -22.99 8.57 -1.15
C ALA A 243 -22.20 8.64 0.17
N LYS A 244 -22.56 9.57 1.07
CA LYS A 244 -21.97 9.70 2.41
C LYS A 244 -22.19 8.47 3.27
N ARG A 245 -23.37 7.82 3.15
CA ARG A 245 -23.69 6.61 3.89
C ARG A 245 -22.89 5.40 3.41
N LEU A 246 -22.76 5.23 2.09
CA LEU A 246 -21.90 4.21 1.47
C LEU A 246 -20.43 4.36 1.90
N LEU A 247 -19.92 5.60 1.90
CA LEU A 247 -18.58 5.96 2.36
C LEU A 247 -18.31 5.67 3.85
N SER A 248 -19.35 5.68 4.67
CA SER A 248 -19.22 5.48 6.13
C SER A 248 -19.17 4.01 6.56
N GLY A 249 -19.22 3.06 5.62
CA GLY A 249 -19.10 1.63 5.91
C GLY A 249 -20.29 1.03 6.69
N LYS A 250 -21.43 1.72 6.72
CA LYS A 250 -22.69 1.18 7.24
C LYS A 250 -23.46 0.46 6.11
N SER A 251 -23.59 -0.86 6.19
CA SER A 251 -24.51 -1.69 5.36
C SER A 251 -25.97 -1.42 5.74
N ARG A 252 -27.02 -1.57 4.94
CA ARG A 252 -27.39 -1.54 3.48
C ARG A 252 -28.86 -1.01 3.56
N PHE A 253 -29.39 -0.27 2.57
CA PHE A 253 -30.77 0.26 2.70
C PHE A 253 -31.84 -0.83 2.54
N ASP A 254 -33.06 -0.55 3.00
CA ASP A 254 -34.20 -1.50 3.05
C ASP A 254 -34.77 -1.93 1.68
N ASP A 255 -34.29 -1.38 0.56
CA ASP A 255 -34.59 -1.88 -0.79
C ASP A 255 -33.41 -1.63 -1.75
N ASP A 256 -32.58 -2.65 -1.91
CA ASP A 256 -31.32 -2.62 -2.68
C ASP A 256 -31.54 -2.50 -4.20
N ALA A 257 -32.73 -2.80 -4.72
CA ALA A 257 -32.98 -2.82 -6.16
C ALA A 257 -33.00 -1.41 -6.78
N SER A 258 -33.68 -0.45 -6.13
CA SER A 258 -33.79 0.92 -6.64
C SER A 258 -32.48 1.71 -6.54
N ALA A 259 -31.62 1.37 -5.55
CA ALA A 259 -30.31 1.99 -5.40
C ALA A 259 -29.32 1.54 -6.48
N VAL A 260 -29.36 0.25 -6.85
CA VAL A 260 -28.58 -0.29 -7.96
C VAL A 260 -29.06 0.29 -9.29
N GLU A 261 -30.38 0.44 -9.48
CA GLU A 261 -30.97 1.02 -10.68
C GLU A 261 -30.56 2.50 -10.87
N ALA A 262 -30.61 3.31 -9.81
CA ALA A 262 -30.17 4.71 -9.85
C ALA A 262 -28.66 4.86 -10.10
N ALA A 263 -27.83 3.97 -9.54
CA ALA A 263 -26.38 3.94 -9.79
C ALA A 263 -26.07 3.54 -11.24
N ILE A 264 -26.79 2.56 -11.79
CA ILE A 264 -26.66 2.16 -13.19
C ILE A 264 -27.09 3.29 -14.13
N GLU A 265 -28.16 4.01 -13.81
CA GLU A 265 -28.66 5.14 -14.60
C GLU A 265 -27.67 6.30 -14.60
N ALA A 266 -27.09 6.66 -13.44
CA ALA A 266 -26.06 7.68 -13.33
C ALA A 266 -24.77 7.32 -14.08
N ILE A 267 -24.39 6.03 -14.09
CA ILE A 267 -23.24 5.52 -14.85
C ILE A 267 -23.55 5.45 -16.36
N GLY A 268 -24.81 5.21 -16.74
CA GLY A 268 -25.28 5.23 -18.12
C GLY A 268 -25.16 6.60 -18.79
N CYS A 269 -25.09 7.68 -18.01
CA CYS A 269 -24.82 9.04 -18.50
C CYS A 269 -23.32 9.32 -18.73
N MET A 270 -22.41 8.38 -18.43
CA MET A 270 -20.96 8.57 -18.64
C MET A 270 -20.56 8.38 -20.11
N SER A 271 -19.64 9.23 -20.59
CA SER A 271 -19.23 9.29 -22.00
C SER A 271 -18.46 8.05 -22.49
N ASP A 272 -17.87 7.28 -21.58
CA ASP A 272 -17.09 6.08 -21.89
C ASP A 272 -17.90 4.81 -21.58
N GLN A 273 -18.53 4.29 -22.63
CA GLN A 273 -19.50 3.22 -22.56
C GLN A 273 -18.89 1.85 -22.18
N ILE A 274 -17.61 1.63 -22.48
CA ILE A 274 -16.91 0.36 -22.17
C ILE A 274 -16.55 0.31 -20.67
N TYR A 275 -16.09 1.45 -20.15
CA TYR A 275 -15.79 1.59 -18.73
C TYR A 275 -17.06 1.58 -17.87
N ALA A 276 -18.12 2.25 -18.33
CA ALA A 276 -19.45 2.22 -17.70
C ALA A 276 -19.96 0.77 -17.54
N GLN A 277 -19.84 -0.06 -18.58
CA GLN A 277 -20.25 -1.47 -18.51
C GLN A 277 -19.43 -2.31 -17.51
N THR A 278 -18.13 -2.02 -17.37
CA THR A 278 -17.25 -2.73 -16.42
C THR A 278 -17.62 -2.40 -14.98
N VAL A 279 -17.92 -1.13 -14.70
CA VAL A 279 -18.34 -0.67 -13.37
C VAL A 279 -19.74 -1.19 -13.04
N ILE A 280 -20.66 -1.22 -14.01
CA ILE A 280 -22.00 -1.81 -13.84
C ILE A 280 -21.91 -3.30 -13.51
N ALA A 281 -21.03 -4.05 -14.18
CA ALA A 281 -20.84 -5.47 -13.91
C ALA A 281 -20.32 -5.72 -12.49
N GLU A 282 -19.40 -4.89 -12.01
CA GLU A 282 -18.85 -5.01 -10.66
C GLU A 282 -19.86 -4.60 -9.58
N ILE A 283 -20.67 -3.57 -9.83
CA ILE A 283 -21.77 -3.17 -8.93
C ILE A 283 -22.80 -4.29 -8.79
N LYS A 284 -23.19 -4.93 -9.90
CA LYS A 284 -24.11 -6.09 -9.88
C LYS A 284 -23.52 -7.26 -9.10
N ARG A 285 -22.23 -7.55 -9.31
CA ARG A 285 -21.51 -8.60 -8.57
C ARG A 285 -21.50 -8.35 -7.06
N ILE A 286 -21.33 -7.11 -6.64
CA ILE A 286 -21.33 -6.71 -5.22
C ILE A 286 -22.74 -6.71 -4.62
N ALA A 287 -23.78 -6.51 -5.44
CA ALA A 287 -25.17 -6.54 -5.00
C ALA A 287 -25.72 -7.98 -4.85
N ASP A 288 -25.24 -8.93 -5.65
CA ASP A 288 -25.66 -10.33 -5.63
C ASP A 288 -24.93 -11.19 -4.54
N ASP A 289 -23.90 -10.63 -3.87
CA ASP A 289 -23.22 -11.18 -2.67
C ASP A 289 -23.78 -10.59 -1.36
#